data_AF-A0A2M8PH88-F1
#
_entry.id   AF-A0A2M8PH88-F1
#
_cell.length_a   1.000
_cell.length_b   1.000
_cell.length_c   1.000
_cell.angle_alpha   90.00
_cell.angle_beta   90.00
_cell.angle_gamma   90.00
#
_symmetry.space_group_name_H-M   'P 1'
#
loop_
_entity.id
_entity.type
_entity.pdbx_description
1 polymer ?
#
loop_
_entity_poly.entity_id
_entity_poly.type
_entity_poly.pdbx_seq_one_letter_code
_entity_poly.pdbx_strand_id
1 'polypeptide(L)'
;MIAEVLAQYIGVEKRKVERLLALKQEQIYEDPEYQAWISKLNVDRLNSFLPLARAAYEKHLATFTEHLRTKYNMVNTPMSAFTLGNWLVGFLHYPSQISELARLHRRLPRQAVLEMLPEMIAMLDDMPEGRAEWQQAFALMALPLAAERS
;
A
#
# COMPACT_ATOMS: atom_id res chain seq x y z
N MET A 1 -13.05 -10.22 0.14
CA MET A 1 -11.70 -10.71 -0.20
C MET A 1 -10.63 -9.70 0.16
N ILE A 2 -10.64 -8.46 -0.38
CA ILE A 2 -9.59 -7.47 -0.03
C ILE A 2 -9.54 -7.07 1.45
N ALA A 3 -10.70 -6.94 2.12
CA ALA A 3 -10.75 -6.58 3.54
C ALA A 3 -10.07 -7.62 4.44
N GLU A 4 -10.18 -8.90 4.08
CA GLU A 4 -9.53 -10.00 4.80
C GLU A 4 -8.00 -9.91 4.66
N VAL A 5 -7.53 -9.74 3.42
CA VAL A 5 -6.10 -9.61 3.09
C VAL A 5 -5.49 -8.42 3.80
N LEU A 6 -6.13 -7.25 3.71
CA LEU A 6 -5.67 -6.05 4.39
C LEU A 6 -5.69 -6.24 5.91
N ALA A 7 -6.75 -6.82 6.49
CA ALA A 7 -6.81 -7.07 7.92
C ALA A 7 -5.67 -7.98 8.41
N GLN A 8 -5.35 -9.02 7.64
CA GLN A 8 -4.25 -9.93 7.93
C GLN A 8 -2.89 -9.20 7.93
N TYR A 9 -2.58 -8.43 6.89
CA TYR A 9 -1.30 -7.70 6.82
C TYR A 9 -1.22 -6.55 7.83
N ILE A 10 -2.33 -5.86 8.07
CA ILE A 10 -2.39 -4.76 9.04
C ILE A 10 -2.30 -5.28 10.48
N GLY A 11 -2.77 -6.50 10.74
CA GLY A 11 -2.81 -7.10 12.07
C GLY A 11 -3.98 -6.60 12.92
N VAL A 12 -5.15 -6.40 12.31
CA VAL A 12 -6.37 -5.91 12.97
C VAL A 12 -7.57 -6.78 12.63
N GLU A 13 -8.68 -6.60 13.36
CA GLU A 13 -9.93 -7.29 13.04
C GLU A 13 -10.50 -6.85 11.69
N LYS A 14 -10.92 -7.83 10.88
CA LYS A 14 -11.54 -7.63 9.57
C LYS A 14 -12.68 -6.61 9.59
N ARG A 15 -13.55 -6.63 10.60
CA ARG A 15 -14.68 -5.69 10.74
C ARG A 15 -14.23 -4.22 10.77
N LYS A 16 -13.05 -3.92 11.31
CA LYS A 16 -12.52 -2.56 11.35
C LYS A 16 -12.08 -2.10 9.97
N VAL A 17 -11.46 -3.00 9.18
CA VAL A 17 -11.12 -2.74 7.78
C VAL A 17 -12.39 -2.60 6.93
N GLU A 18 -13.39 -3.44 7.11
CA GLU A 18 -14.68 -3.33 6.41
C GLU A 18 -15.38 -2.00 6.71
N ARG A 19 -15.37 -1.55 7.98
CA ARG A 19 -15.88 -0.24 8.37
C ARG A 19 -15.20 0.89 7.60
N LEU A 20 -13.87 0.88 7.54
CA LEU A 20 -13.11 1.92 6.83
C LEU A 20 -13.36 1.86 5.32
N LEU A 21 -13.36 0.67 4.71
CA LEU A 21 -13.61 0.52 3.27
C LEU A 21 -15.03 0.89 2.83
N ALA A 22 -15.98 0.99 3.77
CA ALA A 22 -17.32 1.50 3.52
C ALA A 22 -17.39 3.05 3.50
N LEU A 23 -16.33 3.74 3.92
CA LEU A 23 -16.21 5.18 3.81
C LEU A 23 -15.66 5.57 2.42
N LYS A 24 -15.83 6.85 2.05
CA LYS A 24 -15.08 7.43 0.94
C LYS A 24 -13.61 7.58 1.31
N GLN A 25 -12.74 7.53 0.31
CA GLN A 25 -11.29 7.63 0.45
C GLN A 25 -10.85 8.84 1.30
N GLU A 26 -11.40 10.03 1.07
CA GLU A 26 -11.09 11.24 1.86
C GLU A 26 -11.45 11.10 3.34
N GLN A 27 -12.59 10.48 3.62
CA GLN A 27 -13.07 10.28 4.99
C GLN A 27 -12.20 9.30 5.78
N ILE A 28 -11.53 8.36 5.09
CA ILE A 28 -10.60 7.43 5.75
C ILE A 28 -9.35 8.17 6.24
N TYR A 29 -8.82 9.12 5.45
CA TYR A 29 -7.64 9.88 5.88
C TYR A 29 -7.93 10.76 7.12
N GLU A 30 -9.18 11.13 7.33
CA GLU A 30 -9.65 11.88 8.49
C GLU A 30 -10.11 10.99 9.65
N ASP A 31 -10.22 9.67 9.45
CA ASP A 31 -10.70 8.74 10.46
C ASP A 31 -9.68 8.59 11.62
N PRO A 32 -10.08 8.84 12.88
CA PRO A 32 -9.16 8.78 14.01
C PRO A 32 -8.53 7.40 14.24
N GLU A 33 -9.25 6.31 13.94
CA GLU A 33 -8.71 4.96 14.12
C GLU A 33 -7.64 4.68 13.06
N TYR A 34 -7.87 5.07 11.80
CA TYR A 34 -6.88 4.98 10.73
C TYR A 34 -5.62 5.81 11.05
N GLN A 35 -5.78 7.07 11.47
CA GLN A 35 -4.66 7.92 11.87
C GLN A 35 -3.88 7.33 13.06
N ALA A 36 -4.57 6.71 14.02
CA ALA A 36 -3.94 6.03 15.15
C ALA A 36 -3.19 4.75 14.75
N TRP A 37 -3.55 4.10 13.64
CA TRP A 37 -2.78 2.97 13.10
C TRP A 37 -1.53 3.46 12.38
N ILE A 38 -1.67 4.49 11.53
CA ILE A 38 -0.53 5.09 10.82
C ILE A 38 0.51 5.64 11.79
N SER A 39 0.09 6.32 12.86
CA SER A 39 1.01 6.92 13.85
C SER A 39 1.80 5.89 14.69
N LYS A 40 1.38 4.63 14.70
CA LYS A 40 2.10 3.53 15.38
C LYS A 40 3.21 2.92 14.53
N LEU A 41 3.28 3.25 13.23
CA LEU A 41 4.33 2.75 12.36
C LEU A 41 5.69 3.32 12.78
N ASN A 42 6.67 2.43 12.95
CA ASN A 42 8.04 2.82 13.27
C ASN A 42 8.79 3.16 11.98
N VAL A 43 8.76 4.42 11.59
CA VAL A 43 9.34 4.91 10.32
C VAL A 43 10.86 4.70 10.28
N ASP A 44 11.57 4.90 11.39
CA ASP A 44 13.02 4.67 11.45
C ASP A 44 13.38 3.21 11.19
N ARG A 45 12.59 2.28 11.76
CA ARG A 45 12.75 0.84 11.53
C ARG A 45 12.42 0.48 10.08
N LEU A 46 11.36 1.02 9.50
CA LEU A 46 11.03 0.81 8.09
C LEU A 46 12.17 1.30 7.18
N ASN A 47 12.71 2.49 7.48
CA ASN A 47 13.82 3.07 6.74
C ASN A 47 15.10 2.20 6.82
N SER A 48 15.37 1.57 7.97
CA SER A 48 16.50 0.64 8.11
C SER A 48 16.39 -0.59 7.20
N PHE A 49 15.18 -1.04 6.88
CA PHE A 49 14.92 -2.18 5.99
C PHE A 49 14.63 -1.78 4.53
N LEU A 50 14.64 -0.48 4.21
CA LEU A 50 14.34 0.03 2.88
C LEU A 50 15.18 -0.62 1.75
N PRO A 51 16.50 -0.86 1.91
CA PRO A 51 17.27 -1.56 0.88
C PRO A 51 16.75 -2.98 0.58
N LEU A 52 16.28 -3.69 1.61
CA LEU A 52 15.76 -5.05 1.49
C LEU A 52 14.39 -5.07 0.80
N ALA A 53 13.51 -4.14 1.16
CA ALA A 53 12.22 -3.98 0.50
C ALA A 53 12.39 -3.68 -1.00
N ARG A 54 13.33 -2.79 -1.35
CA ARG A 54 13.65 -2.51 -2.76
C ARG A 54 14.16 -3.76 -3.48
N ALA A 55 15.07 -4.51 -2.87
CA ALA A 55 15.59 -5.74 -3.46
C ALA A 55 14.49 -6.79 -3.67
N ALA A 56 13.52 -6.89 -2.76
CA ALA A 56 12.36 -7.76 -2.92
C ALA A 56 11.49 -7.32 -4.09
N TYR A 57 11.12 -6.03 -4.17
CA TYR A 57 10.34 -5.50 -5.30
C TYR A 57 11.03 -5.67 -6.65
N GLU A 58 12.34 -5.44 -6.74
CA GLU A 58 13.09 -5.51 -8.00
C GLU A 58 12.97 -6.88 -8.66
N LYS A 59 12.88 -7.97 -7.89
CA LYS A 59 12.72 -9.33 -8.40
C LYS A 59 11.40 -9.54 -9.15
N HIS A 60 10.35 -8.83 -8.75
CA HIS A 60 8.96 -9.11 -9.17
C HIS A 60 8.38 -8.02 -10.08
N LEU A 61 8.87 -6.78 -9.98
CA LEU A 61 8.26 -5.62 -10.61
C LEU A 61 8.19 -5.70 -12.14
N ALA A 62 9.17 -6.30 -12.81
CA ALA A 62 9.16 -6.43 -14.26
C ALA A 62 8.00 -7.32 -14.75
N THR A 63 7.85 -8.50 -14.15
CA THR A 63 6.76 -9.43 -14.45
C THR A 63 5.40 -8.83 -14.08
N PHE A 64 5.31 -8.21 -12.90
CA PHE A 64 4.09 -7.55 -12.46
C PHE A 64 3.67 -6.42 -13.41
N THR A 65 4.62 -5.57 -13.79
CA THR A 65 4.41 -4.47 -14.73
C THR A 65 3.86 -4.96 -16.08
N GLU A 66 4.42 -6.05 -16.60
CA GLU A 66 3.93 -6.65 -17.84
C GLU A 66 2.49 -7.17 -17.67
N HIS A 67 2.18 -7.83 -16.55
CA HIS A 67 0.82 -8.28 -16.25
C HIS A 67 -0.19 -7.12 -16.25
N LEU A 68 0.16 -5.98 -15.61
CA LEU A 68 -0.71 -4.80 -15.59
C LEU A 68 -0.93 -4.19 -16.96
N ARG A 69 0.13 -4.14 -17.76
CA ARG A 69 0.08 -3.66 -19.14
C ARG A 69 -0.86 -4.53 -19.97
N THR A 70 -0.73 -5.85 -19.90
CA THR A 70 -1.58 -6.78 -20.64
C THR A 70 -3.04 -6.73 -20.19
N LYS A 71 -3.30 -6.75 -18.87
CA LYS A 71 -4.65 -6.90 -18.32
C LYS A 71 -5.46 -5.61 -18.27
N TYR A 72 -4.83 -4.48 -17.95
CA TYR A 72 -5.52 -3.21 -17.75
C TYR A 72 -5.15 -2.14 -18.79
N ASN A 73 -4.35 -2.50 -19.81
CA ASN A 73 -3.83 -1.56 -20.80
C ASN A 73 -3.12 -0.35 -20.15
N MET A 74 -2.47 -0.58 -19.00
CA MET A 74 -1.76 0.45 -18.27
C MET A 74 -0.46 0.79 -19.02
N VAL A 75 -0.41 2.01 -19.56
CA VAL A 75 0.76 2.52 -20.31
C VAL A 75 1.79 3.15 -19.35
N ASN A 76 1.32 3.68 -18.21
CA ASN A 76 2.15 4.16 -17.12
C ASN A 76 2.10 3.12 -16.00
N THR A 77 3.12 2.27 -15.95
CA THR A 77 3.23 1.16 -15.02
C THR A 77 3.91 1.59 -13.72
N PRO A 78 3.89 0.74 -12.66
CA PRO A 78 4.43 1.10 -11.36
C PRO A 78 5.86 1.61 -11.48
N MET A 79 6.19 2.60 -10.65
CA MET A 79 7.54 3.17 -10.58
C MET A 79 8.54 2.09 -10.16
N SER A 80 9.83 2.27 -10.49
CA SER A 80 10.92 1.36 -10.12
C SER A 80 10.92 0.98 -8.63
N ALA A 81 11.55 -0.13 -8.26
CA ALA A 81 11.64 -0.56 -6.86
C ALA A 81 12.18 0.56 -5.95
N PHE A 82 13.15 1.31 -6.47
CA PHE A 82 13.68 2.50 -5.82
C PHE A 82 12.58 3.49 -5.47
N THR A 83 11.77 3.89 -6.45
CA THR A 83 10.73 4.89 -6.24
C THR A 83 9.61 4.36 -5.35
N LEU A 84 9.18 3.11 -5.54
CA LEU A 84 8.15 2.48 -4.71
C LEU A 84 8.55 2.43 -3.23
N GLY A 85 9.77 1.98 -2.94
CA GLY A 85 10.27 1.92 -1.55
C GLY A 85 10.45 3.30 -0.93
N ASN A 86 11.03 4.25 -1.66
CA ASN A 86 11.19 5.63 -1.15
C ASN A 86 9.86 6.33 -0.91
N TRP A 87 8.86 6.08 -1.75
CA TRP A 87 7.55 6.68 -1.60
C TRP A 87 6.89 6.28 -0.30
N LEU A 88 6.90 4.99 0.03
CA LEU A 88 6.30 4.49 1.26
C LEU A 88 6.92 5.17 2.49
N VAL A 89 8.25 5.20 2.58
CA VAL A 89 8.95 5.84 3.69
C VAL A 89 8.74 7.36 3.69
N GLY A 90 8.75 8.00 2.52
CA GLY A 90 8.52 9.44 2.36
C GLY A 90 7.13 9.88 2.84
N PHE A 91 6.07 9.17 2.46
CA PHE A 91 4.71 9.49 2.93
C PHE A 91 4.54 9.26 4.42
N LEU A 92 5.20 8.26 5.00
CA LEU A 92 5.16 8.02 6.44
C LEU A 92 5.94 9.06 7.25
N HIS A 93 6.98 9.68 6.67
CA HIS A 93 7.63 10.85 7.29
C HIS A 93 6.76 12.10 7.27
N TYR A 94 5.80 12.19 6.35
CA TYR A 94 4.87 13.31 6.24
C TYR A 94 3.41 12.81 6.23
N PRO A 95 2.88 12.30 7.37
CA PRO A 95 1.54 11.70 7.41
C PRO A 95 0.41 12.62 6.94
N SER A 96 0.58 13.94 7.10
CA SER A 96 -0.36 14.95 6.59
C SER A 96 -0.47 14.96 5.06
N GLN A 97 0.51 14.39 4.35
CA GLN A 97 0.53 14.28 2.89
C GLN A 97 0.01 12.91 2.42
N ILE A 98 -0.30 11.96 3.29
CA ILE A 98 -0.80 10.63 2.89
C ILE A 98 -2.07 10.75 2.02
N SER A 99 -2.89 11.77 2.24
CA SER A 99 -4.06 12.05 1.39
C SER A 99 -3.71 12.35 -0.08
N GLU A 100 -2.50 12.85 -0.37
CA GLU A 100 -2.02 13.10 -1.74
C GLU A 100 -1.88 11.80 -2.55
N LEU A 101 -1.75 10.64 -1.88
CA LEU A 101 -1.75 9.34 -2.57
C LEU A 101 -3.03 9.15 -3.38
N ALA A 102 -4.17 9.64 -2.89
CA ALA A 102 -5.44 9.59 -3.64
C ALA A 102 -5.33 10.34 -4.97
N ARG A 103 -4.77 11.55 -4.94
CA ARG A 103 -4.59 12.38 -6.12
C ARG A 103 -3.67 11.71 -7.15
N LEU A 104 -2.59 11.09 -6.68
CA LEU A 104 -1.59 10.43 -7.52
C LEU A 104 -2.16 9.18 -8.20
N HIS A 105 -3.05 8.45 -7.52
CA HIS A 105 -3.63 7.20 -8.02
C HIS A 105 -5.03 7.37 -8.64
N ARG A 106 -5.53 8.61 -8.79
CA ARG A 106 -6.91 8.90 -9.24
C ARG A 106 -7.28 8.29 -10.60
N ARG A 107 -6.28 8.03 -11.46
CA ARG A 107 -6.48 7.50 -12.82
C ARG A 107 -6.53 5.97 -12.89
N LEU A 108 -6.09 5.25 -11.85
CA LEU A 108 -6.16 3.80 -11.84
C LEU A 108 -7.61 3.36 -11.66
N PRO A 109 -8.15 2.32 -12.29
CA PRO A 109 -9.46 1.81 -11.90
C PRO A 109 -9.44 1.23 -10.47
N ARG A 110 -10.48 1.45 -9.67
CA ARG A 110 -10.57 0.88 -8.31
C ARG A 110 -10.40 -0.63 -8.33
N GLN A 111 -11.06 -1.32 -9.26
CA GLN A 111 -10.95 -2.77 -9.41
C GLN A 111 -9.51 -3.22 -9.67
N ALA A 112 -8.75 -2.48 -10.49
CA ALA A 112 -7.34 -2.76 -10.70
C ALA A 112 -6.56 -2.66 -9.38
N VAL A 113 -6.80 -1.62 -8.57
CA VAL A 113 -6.17 -1.49 -7.24
C VAL A 113 -6.47 -2.70 -6.36
N LEU A 114 -7.73 -3.12 -6.28
CA LEU A 114 -8.13 -4.28 -5.45
C LEU A 114 -7.43 -5.58 -5.86
N GLU A 115 -7.19 -5.77 -7.15
CA GLU A 115 -6.54 -6.96 -7.69
C GLU A 115 -5.01 -6.89 -7.55
N MET A 116 -4.42 -5.69 -7.68
CA MET A 116 -2.98 -5.47 -7.58
C MET A 116 -2.44 -5.51 -6.15
N LEU A 117 -3.19 -4.98 -5.19
CA LEU A 117 -2.69 -4.77 -3.83
C LEU A 117 -2.18 -6.05 -3.14
N PRO A 118 -2.91 -7.18 -3.16
CA PRO A 118 -2.42 -8.41 -2.55
C PRO A 118 -1.08 -8.87 -3.13
N GLU A 119 -0.91 -8.77 -4.45
CA GLU A 119 0.32 -9.17 -5.13
C GLU A 119 1.47 -8.24 -4.78
N MET A 120 1.26 -6.92 -4.79
CA MET A 120 2.29 -5.95 -4.40
C MET A 120 2.78 -6.18 -2.96
N ILE A 121 1.87 -6.47 -2.02
CA ILE A 121 2.26 -6.75 -0.63
C ILE A 121 3.02 -8.08 -0.54
N ALA A 122 2.61 -9.10 -1.30
CA ALA A 122 3.25 -10.41 -1.33
C ALA A 122 4.66 -10.40 -1.92
N MET A 123 5.01 -9.43 -2.79
CA MET A 123 6.40 -9.28 -3.27
C MET A 123 7.41 -9.10 -2.13
N LEU A 124 6.96 -8.57 -0.99
CA LEU A 124 7.79 -8.39 0.21
C LEU A 124 8.06 -9.73 0.95
N ASP A 125 7.42 -10.84 0.57
CA ASP A 125 7.68 -12.16 1.15
C ASP A 125 9.14 -12.60 1.00
N ASP A 126 9.83 -12.07 -0.01
CA ASP A 126 11.24 -12.29 -0.29
C ASP A 126 12.20 -11.46 0.59
N MET A 127 11.68 -10.61 1.47
CA MET A 127 12.52 -9.87 2.42
C MET A 127 13.07 -10.81 3.51
N PRO A 128 14.39 -10.85 3.72
CA PRO A 128 14.99 -11.73 4.73
C PRO A 128 14.68 -11.29 6.16
N GLU A 129 14.41 -10.00 6.38
CA GLU A 129 14.06 -9.40 7.66
C GLU A 129 13.18 -8.16 7.42
N GLY A 130 12.44 -7.72 8.43
CA GLY A 130 11.57 -6.53 8.34
C GLY A 130 10.31 -6.71 7.47
N ARG A 131 10.05 -7.93 6.99
CA ARG A 131 8.92 -8.27 6.12
C ARG A 131 7.58 -7.83 6.70
N ALA A 132 7.29 -8.23 7.94
CA ALA A 132 5.97 -7.99 8.55
C ALA A 132 5.70 -6.49 8.72
N GLU A 133 6.72 -5.74 9.14
CA GLU A 133 6.66 -4.29 9.29
C GLU A 133 6.39 -3.60 7.96
N TRP A 134 7.09 -4.02 6.90
CA TRP A 134 6.90 -3.46 5.56
C TRP A 134 5.54 -3.82 4.95
N GLN A 135 5.09 -5.07 5.12
CA GLN A 135 3.77 -5.49 4.64
C GLN A 135 2.65 -4.75 5.38
N GLN A 136 2.77 -4.60 6.69
CA GLN A 136 1.82 -3.82 7.50
C GLN A 136 1.78 -2.35 7.05
N ALA A 137 2.94 -1.72 6.91
CA ALA A 137 3.03 -0.32 6.50
C ALA A 137 2.44 -0.10 5.11
N PHE A 138 2.75 -0.98 4.16
CA PHE A 138 2.21 -0.92 2.80
C PHE A 138 0.68 -1.11 2.80
N ALA A 139 0.18 -2.14 3.51
CA ALA A 139 -1.24 -2.43 3.58
C ALA A 139 -2.03 -1.27 4.22
N LEU A 140 -1.51 -0.67 5.29
CA LEU A 140 -2.12 0.52 5.91
C LEU A 140 -2.14 1.71 4.95
N MET A 141 -1.00 2.05 4.36
CA MET A 141 -0.89 3.19 3.44
C MET A 141 -1.80 3.03 2.21
N ALA A 142 -1.97 1.79 1.73
CA ALA A 142 -2.78 1.48 0.56
C ALA A 142 -4.29 1.32 0.85
N LEU A 143 -4.69 1.12 2.12
CA LEU A 143 -6.08 0.87 2.49
C LEU A 143 -7.05 1.91 1.91
N PRO A 144 -6.79 3.23 1.99
CA PRO A 144 -7.69 4.24 1.43
C PRO A 144 -7.83 4.15 -0.10
N LEU A 145 -6.83 3.62 -0.81
CA LEU A 145 -6.89 3.43 -2.27
C LEU A 145 -7.88 2.31 -2.68
N ALA A 146 -8.18 1.40 -1.76
CA ALA A 146 -9.14 0.31 -1.95
C ALA A 146 -10.60 0.72 -1.67
N ALA A 147 -10.82 1.89 -1.07
CA ALA A 147 -12.14 2.41 -0.75
C ALA A 147 -12.86 3.02 -1.97
N GLU A 148 -14.11 3.42 -1.79
CA GLU A 148 -14.82 4.20 -2.81
C GLU A 148 -14.18 5.58 -2.96
N ARG A 149 -14.15 6.10 -4.19
CA ARG A 149 -13.54 7.40 -4.49
C ARG A 149 -14.51 8.53 -4.20
N SER A 150 -13.93 9.71 -3.92
CA SER A 150 -14.66 10.96 -3.69
C SER A 150 -15.54 11.35 -4.85
#